data_AF-A0A6P0XAF8-F1
#
_entry.id   AF-A0A6P0XAF8-F1
#
_cell.length_a   1.000
_cell.length_b   1.000
_cell.length_c   1.000
_cell.angle_alpha   90.00
_cell.angle_beta   90.00
_cell.angle_gamma   90.00
#
_symmetry.space_group_name_H-M   'P 1'
#
loop_
_entity.id
_entity.type
_entity.pdbx_description
1 polymer ?
#
loop_
_entity_poly.entity_id
_entity_poly.type
_entity_poly.pdbx_seq_one_letter_code
_entity_poly.pdbx_strand_id
1 'polypeptide(L)'
;MKRSRGFLKGWVNAQGLRRKVNMIPFLRNATQTQLKTSGKPIELNGWNHKLPFIGIVKTYEPVEATTKKITISRQAGDWYLSCSYEFTPNPTEKTTEVVGVDLGVKTLATLSTGVVFPGAKSYKKFESKLSKLQYLNRNKKIGSANWKKAQLKIAKVHTKVANIRHDVLHKLTTYLAKNHSIVSIEV
;
A
#
# COMPACT_ATOMS: atom_id res chain seq x y z
N MET A 1 11.63 16.00 -23.31
CA MET A 1 11.75 14.70 -22.59
C MET A 1 11.20 14.87 -21.16
N LYS A 2 9.92 14.55 -20.93
CA LYS A 2 9.28 14.75 -19.62
C LYS A 2 9.81 13.69 -18.64
N ARG A 3 10.72 14.09 -17.73
CA ARG A 3 11.07 13.29 -16.55
C ARG A 3 9.84 13.19 -15.66
N SER A 4 9.18 12.04 -15.63
CA SER A 4 8.05 11.82 -14.72
C SER A 4 8.57 11.55 -13.32
N ARG A 5 8.10 12.33 -12.33
CA ARG A 5 8.30 11.99 -10.91
C ARG A 5 7.47 10.76 -10.59
N GLY A 6 8.13 9.62 -10.43
CA GLY A 6 7.51 8.40 -9.95
C GLY A 6 7.26 8.47 -8.44
N PHE A 7 5.99 8.54 -8.04
CA PHE A 7 5.65 8.18 -6.67
C PHE A 7 5.56 6.65 -6.59
N LEU A 8 6.61 5.97 -6.13
CA LEU A 8 6.42 4.63 -5.57
C LEU A 8 5.62 4.81 -4.28
N LYS A 9 4.29 4.69 -4.39
CA LYS A 9 3.41 4.44 -3.25
C LYS A 9 3.41 2.92 -2.96
N GLY A 10 4.57 2.27 -3.08
CA GLY A 10 4.78 0.89 -2.70
C GLY A 10 5.01 0.83 -1.20
N TRP A 11 4.01 0.35 -0.46
CA TRP A 11 4.14 0.08 0.97
C TRP A 11 5.03 -1.14 1.13
N VAL A 12 6.34 -0.96 1.13
CA VAL A 12 7.23 -2.12 1.28
C VAL A 12 7.29 -2.46 2.76
N ASN A 13 6.68 -3.59 3.10
CA ASN A 13 6.67 -4.08 4.47
C ASN A 13 8.13 -4.29 4.91
N ALA A 14 8.44 -3.93 6.13
CA ALA A 14 9.80 -3.88 6.62
C ALA A 14 9.96 -4.86 7.78
N GLN A 15 10.55 -6.02 7.50
CA GLN A 15 10.79 -7.05 8.51
C GLN A 15 11.80 -6.55 9.55
N GLY A 16 11.55 -6.84 10.82
CA GLY A 16 12.48 -6.52 11.92
C GLY A 16 12.44 -5.07 12.41
N LEU A 17 11.66 -4.17 11.79
CA LEU A 17 11.56 -2.77 12.23
C LEU A 17 11.03 -2.63 13.66
N ARG A 18 10.14 -3.55 14.08
CA ARG A 18 9.44 -3.46 15.36
C ARG A 18 10.38 -3.38 16.57
N ARG A 19 11.49 -4.13 16.59
CA ARG A 19 12.45 -4.09 17.72
C ARG A 19 13.23 -2.78 17.71
N LYS A 20 13.73 -2.36 16.56
CA LYS A 20 14.59 -1.17 16.41
C LYS A 20 13.82 0.14 16.60
N VAL A 21 12.61 0.23 16.06
CA VAL A 21 11.73 1.39 16.23
C VAL A 21 11.25 1.54 17.69
N ASN A 22 10.95 0.43 18.37
CA ASN A 22 10.54 0.51 19.79
C ASN A 22 11.66 0.99 20.72
N MET A 23 12.93 0.94 20.30
CA MET A 23 14.06 1.51 21.04
C MET A 23 14.23 3.02 20.80
N ILE A 24 13.50 3.60 19.85
CA ILE A 24 13.61 5.01 19.49
C ILE A 24 12.33 5.74 19.97
N PRO A 25 12.40 6.54 21.04
CA PRO A 25 11.22 7.10 21.71
C PRO A 25 10.28 7.87 20.78
N PHE A 26 10.82 8.65 19.84
CA PHE A 26 10.03 9.44 18.90
C PHE A 26 9.33 8.61 17.81
N LEU A 27 9.79 7.38 17.56
CA LEU A 27 9.17 6.45 16.59
C LEU A 27 8.22 5.44 17.24
N ARG A 28 8.31 5.24 18.57
CA ARG A 28 7.59 4.20 19.31
C ARG A 28 6.07 4.35 19.26
N ASN A 29 5.58 5.59 19.32
CA ASN A 29 4.15 5.91 19.38
C ASN A 29 3.61 6.57 18.10
N ALA A 30 4.49 6.90 17.15
CA ALA A 30 4.10 7.54 15.91
C ALA A 30 3.46 6.53 14.94
N THR A 31 2.32 6.90 14.36
CA THR A 31 1.69 6.17 13.23
C THR A 31 2.49 6.37 11.94
N GLN A 32 3.16 7.51 11.81
CA GLN A 32 4.01 7.86 10.69
C GLN A 32 5.12 8.80 11.14
N THR A 33 6.33 8.58 10.66
CA THR A 33 7.48 9.45 10.90
C THR A 33 8.31 9.60 9.64
N GLN A 34 8.76 10.83 9.38
CA GLN A 34 9.62 11.15 8.26
C GLN A 34 11.07 11.20 8.73
N LEU A 35 11.93 10.47 8.05
CA LEU A 35 13.37 10.57 8.17
C LEU A 35 13.87 11.44 7.02
N LYS A 36 14.55 12.53 7.37
CA LYS A 36 15.19 13.45 6.43
C LYS A 36 16.70 13.39 6.68
N THR A 37 17.49 13.36 5.61
CA THR A 37 18.93 13.60 5.71
C THR A 37 19.25 15.04 5.32
N SER A 38 20.09 15.71 6.09
CA SER A 38 20.56 17.07 5.82
C SER A 38 21.75 17.13 4.86
N GLY A 39 22.30 15.97 4.46
CA GLY A 39 23.50 15.87 3.62
C GLY A 39 23.34 14.83 2.51
N LYS A 40 24.04 13.69 2.66
CA LYS A 40 24.06 12.63 1.65
C LYS A 40 22.66 12.03 1.38
N PRO A 41 22.29 11.80 0.10
CA PRO A 41 21.10 11.04 -0.23
C PRO A 41 21.14 9.64 0.38
N ILE A 42 19.98 9.09 0.69
CA ILE A 42 19.84 7.70 1.09
C ILE A 42 19.73 6.86 -0.18
N GLU A 43 20.67 5.93 -0.32
CA GLU A 43 20.67 4.93 -1.38
C GLU A 43 19.95 3.68 -0.89
N LEU A 44 18.87 3.33 -1.57
CA LEU A 44 18.11 2.11 -1.38
C LEU A 44 18.49 1.18 -2.51
N ASN A 45 19.12 0.04 -2.19
CA ASN A 45 19.62 -0.93 -3.16
C ASN A 45 19.21 -2.35 -2.73
N GLY A 46 18.44 -3.03 -3.59
CA GLY A 46 17.99 -4.38 -3.33
C GLY A 46 17.09 -4.49 -2.08
N TRP A 47 17.37 -5.46 -1.22
CA TRP A 47 16.46 -5.87 -0.13
C TRP A 47 16.78 -5.25 1.22
N ASN A 48 18.01 -4.78 1.42
CA ASN A 48 18.49 -4.34 2.73
C ASN A 48 18.92 -2.87 2.65
N HIS A 49 18.28 -2.04 3.47
CA HIS A 49 18.39 -0.58 3.40
C HIS A 49 18.96 -0.04 4.70
N LYS A 50 20.07 0.69 4.64
CA LYS A 50 20.66 1.34 5.83
C LYS A 50 19.99 2.69 6.07
N LEU A 51 19.16 2.76 7.10
CA LEU A 51 18.43 3.98 7.45
C LEU A 51 19.09 4.77 8.59
N PRO A 52 18.99 6.11 8.58
CA PRO A 52 19.43 6.94 9.71
C PRO A 52 18.73 6.52 11.00
N PHE A 53 19.47 6.45 12.11
CA PHE A 53 19.01 6.13 13.48
C PHE A 53 18.43 4.72 13.70
N ILE A 54 17.89 4.06 12.67
CA ILE A 54 17.26 2.73 12.76
C ILE A 54 18.24 1.61 12.39
N GLY A 55 19.24 1.90 11.55
CA GLY A 55 20.17 0.90 11.03
C GLY A 55 19.60 0.11 9.85
N ILE A 56 20.08 -1.11 9.62
CA ILE A 56 19.70 -1.92 8.44
C ILE A 56 18.27 -2.45 8.58
N VAL A 57 17.49 -2.30 7.52
CA VAL A 57 16.08 -2.68 7.39
C VAL A 57 15.89 -3.55 6.18
N LYS A 58 15.20 -4.68 6.32
CA LYS A 58 14.88 -5.57 5.21
C LYS A 58 13.49 -5.30 4.66
N THR A 59 13.36 -5.12 3.35
CA THR A 59 12.10 -4.98 2.62
C THR A 59 11.61 -6.32 2.04
N TYR A 60 10.32 -6.43 1.72
CA TYR A 60 9.76 -7.59 0.99
C TYR A 60 9.93 -7.52 -0.53
N GLU A 61 10.26 -6.35 -1.06
CA GLU A 61 10.53 -6.13 -2.47
C GLU A 61 11.87 -5.38 -2.59
N PRO A 62 12.65 -5.66 -3.65
CA PRO A 62 13.84 -4.88 -3.91
C PRO A 62 13.42 -3.45 -4.26
N VAL A 63 14.09 -2.48 -3.64
CA VAL A 63 13.89 -1.06 -3.94
C VAL A 63 15.22 -0.51 -4.43
N GLU A 64 15.18 0.10 -5.61
CA GLU A 64 16.31 0.78 -6.21
C GLU A 64 15.95 2.26 -6.36
N ALA A 65 16.43 3.07 -5.43
CA ALA A 65 16.07 4.48 -5.37
C ALA A 65 17.09 5.28 -4.59
N THR A 66 17.46 6.44 -5.14
CA THR A 66 18.23 7.46 -4.41
C THR A 66 17.28 8.58 -3.98
N THR A 67 17.11 8.76 -2.67
CA THR A 67 16.17 9.76 -2.14
C THR A 67 16.73 10.52 -0.94
N LYS A 68 16.32 11.78 -0.76
CA LYS A 68 16.67 12.59 0.43
C LYS A 68 15.69 12.39 1.59
N LYS A 69 14.53 11.78 1.31
CA LYS A 69 13.43 11.69 2.27
C LYS A 69 12.79 10.31 2.23
N ILE A 70 12.75 9.67 3.39
CA ILE A 70 12.06 8.40 3.59
C ILE A 70 10.99 8.60 4.64
N THR A 71 9.83 7.98 4.42
CA THR A 71 8.75 7.99 5.40
C THR A 71 8.51 6.57 5.87
N ILE A 72 8.58 6.39 7.19
CA ILE A 72 8.29 5.13 7.87
C ILE A 72 6.91 5.26 8.49
N SER A 73 6.05 4.31 8.21
CA SER A 73 4.68 4.29 8.72
C SER A 73 4.35 2.94 9.33
N ARG A 74 3.33 2.95 10.20
CA ARG A 74 2.83 1.76 10.86
C ARG A 74 1.34 1.64 10.61
N GLN A 75 0.91 0.52 10.04
CA GLN A 75 -0.49 0.23 9.80
C GLN A 75 -0.81 -1.20 10.22
N ALA A 76 -1.87 -1.38 11.01
CA ALA A 76 -2.33 -2.68 11.53
C ALA A 76 -1.24 -3.56 12.18
N GLY A 77 -0.20 -2.94 12.73
CA GLY A 77 0.92 -3.62 13.39
C GLY A 77 2.11 -3.92 12.50
N ASP A 78 1.98 -3.70 11.19
CA ASP A 78 3.03 -3.85 10.21
C ASP A 78 3.71 -2.49 9.96
N TRP A 79 5.00 -2.54 9.64
CA TRP A 79 5.83 -1.36 9.37
C TRP A 79 6.12 -1.26 7.89
N TYR A 80 6.16 -0.04 7.40
CA TYR A 80 6.28 0.24 5.99
C TYR A 80 7.28 1.35 5.74
N LEU A 81 7.98 1.22 4.63
CA LEU A 81 8.92 2.20 4.11
C LEU A 81 8.37 2.76 2.81
N SER A 82 8.40 4.09 2.67
CA SER A 82 8.03 4.79 1.45
C SER A 82 9.06 5.87 1.11
N CYS A 83 9.36 5.99 -0.17
CA CYS A 83 10.31 6.94 -0.73
C CYS A 83 9.82 7.44 -2.09
N SER A 84 10.24 8.66 -2.45
CA SER A 84 10.03 9.20 -3.79
C SER A 84 11.33 9.11 -4.56
N TYR A 85 11.25 8.71 -5.83
CA TYR A 85 12.40 8.53 -6.72
C TYR A 85 12.01 8.91 -8.15
N GLU A 86 12.99 9.24 -8.98
CA GLU A 86 12.78 9.56 -10.38
C GLU A 86 13.08 8.32 -11.22
N PHE A 87 12.22 8.03 -12.20
CA PHE A 87 12.47 6.97 -13.17
C PHE A 87 11.98 7.40 -14.55
N THR A 88 12.59 6.82 -15.58
CA THR A 88 12.17 6.98 -16.97
C THR A 88 11.19 5.86 -17.33
N PRO A 89 9.93 6.17 -17.67
CA PRO A 89 8.95 5.15 -18.02
C PRO A 89 9.27 4.58 -19.40
N ASN A 90 9.21 3.25 -19.52
CA ASN A 90 9.30 2.59 -20.82
C ASN A 90 7.92 2.63 -21.50
N PRO A 91 7.83 3.17 -22.74
CA PRO A 91 6.58 3.15 -23.48
C PRO A 91 6.17 1.71 -23.78
N THR A 92 4.87 1.43 -23.67
CA THR A 92 4.28 0.14 -24.07
C THR A 92 3.49 0.37 -25.35
N GLU A 93 3.64 -0.51 -26.34
CA GLU A 93 2.82 -0.50 -27.55
C GLU A 93 1.38 -0.87 -27.19
N LYS A 94 0.42 -0.09 -27.67
CA LYS A 94 -1.00 -0.20 -27.28
C LYS A 94 -1.79 -0.89 -28.37
N THR A 95 -2.62 -1.85 -27.99
CA THR A 95 -3.37 -2.70 -28.93
C THR A 95 -4.69 -2.06 -29.41
N THR A 96 -5.24 -1.09 -28.68
CA THR A 96 -6.51 -0.43 -29.04
C THR A 96 -6.48 1.05 -28.67
N GLU A 97 -6.98 1.93 -29.54
CA GLU A 97 -6.86 3.37 -29.30
C GLU A 97 -7.84 3.92 -28.27
N VAL A 98 -9.11 3.50 -28.31
CA VAL A 98 -10.18 4.04 -27.44
C VAL A 98 -10.93 2.91 -26.75
N VAL A 99 -11.21 3.05 -25.46
CA VAL A 99 -12.11 2.15 -24.72
C VAL A 99 -13.05 2.95 -23.82
N GLY A 100 -14.34 2.58 -23.84
CA GLY A 100 -15.32 3.03 -22.86
C GLY A 100 -15.31 2.11 -21.64
N VAL A 101 -15.39 2.68 -20.44
CA VAL A 101 -15.41 1.96 -19.17
C VAL A 101 -16.64 2.37 -18.38
N ASP A 102 -17.57 1.43 -18.21
CA ASP A 102 -18.74 1.56 -17.36
C ASP A 102 -18.43 0.98 -15.97
N LEU A 103 -18.51 1.81 -14.93
CA LEU A 103 -18.18 1.44 -13.55
C LEU A 103 -19.43 1.05 -12.75
N GLY A 104 -19.43 -0.15 -12.17
CA GLY A 104 -20.60 -0.68 -11.45
C GLY A 104 -20.34 -1.08 -10.00
N VAL A 105 -21.44 -1.33 -9.27
CA VAL A 105 -21.41 -1.93 -7.92
C VAL A 105 -21.38 -3.47 -7.99
N LYS A 106 -22.08 -4.06 -8.98
CA LYS A 106 -22.16 -5.52 -9.17
C LYS A 106 -20.88 -6.07 -9.82
N THR A 107 -20.41 -5.40 -10.87
CA THR A 107 -19.15 -5.62 -11.58
C THR A 107 -18.33 -4.35 -11.44
N LEU A 108 -17.00 -4.46 -11.27
CA LEU A 108 -16.16 -3.29 -11.04
C LEU A 108 -16.12 -2.39 -12.27
N ALA A 109 -15.93 -2.98 -13.44
CA ALA A 109 -15.85 -2.28 -14.70
C ALA A 109 -16.31 -3.21 -15.85
N THR A 110 -17.06 -2.66 -16.79
CA THR A 110 -17.38 -3.31 -18.08
C THR A 110 -16.79 -2.44 -19.18
N LEU A 111 -15.96 -3.04 -20.05
CA LEU A 111 -15.33 -2.32 -21.15
C LEU A 111 -16.24 -2.39 -22.38
N SER A 112 -16.17 -1.38 -23.25
CA SER A 112 -16.85 -1.38 -24.55
C SER A 112 -16.40 -2.52 -25.48
N THR A 113 -15.26 -3.15 -25.19
CA THR A 113 -14.77 -4.37 -25.84
C THR A 113 -15.46 -5.66 -25.38
N GLY A 114 -16.36 -5.58 -24.40
CA GLY A 114 -17.05 -6.72 -23.80
C GLY A 114 -16.31 -7.38 -22.64
N VAL A 115 -15.10 -6.92 -22.30
CA VAL A 115 -14.33 -7.44 -21.15
C VAL A 115 -14.96 -6.96 -19.84
N VAL A 116 -15.19 -7.89 -18.91
CA VAL A 116 -15.79 -7.59 -17.61
C VAL A 116 -14.79 -7.83 -16.48
N PHE A 117 -14.60 -6.83 -15.63
CA PHE A 117 -13.79 -6.92 -14.42
C PHE A 117 -14.69 -7.11 -13.20
N PRO A 118 -14.53 -8.21 -12.44
CA PRO A 118 -15.33 -8.45 -11.25
C PRO A 118 -14.92 -7.55 -10.08
N GLY A 119 -15.90 -7.14 -9.27
CA GLY A 119 -15.64 -6.45 -8.02
C GLY A 119 -14.94 -7.32 -6.98
N ALA A 120 -14.04 -6.70 -6.19
CA ALA A 120 -13.46 -7.31 -5.01
C ALA A 120 -14.58 -7.51 -3.95
N LYS A 121 -15.28 -8.64 -3.98
CA LYS A 121 -16.28 -9.06 -2.95
C LYS A 121 -15.60 -9.41 -1.60
N SER A 122 -14.50 -8.74 -1.28
CA SER A 122 -13.63 -9.01 -0.15
C SER A 122 -14.31 -8.72 1.19
N TYR A 123 -15.11 -7.65 1.28
CA TYR A 123 -15.82 -7.33 2.52
C TYR A 123 -16.78 -8.45 2.95
N LYS A 124 -17.66 -8.91 2.05
CA LYS A 124 -18.58 -10.04 2.30
C LYS A 124 -17.85 -11.29 2.79
N LYS A 125 -16.67 -11.59 2.24
CA LYS A 125 -15.85 -12.73 2.67
C LYS A 125 -15.34 -12.62 4.11
N PHE A 126 -15.06 -11.41 4.59
CA PHE A 126 -14.48 -11.17 5.91
C PHE A 126 -15.48 -10.62 6.93
N GLU A 127 -16.72 -10.36 6.54
CA GLU A 127 -17.78 -9.75 7.34
C GLU A 127 -18.08 -10.54 8.61
N SER A 128 -18.32 -11.86 8.50
CA SER A 128 -18.58 -12.73 9.66
C SER A 128 -17.44 -12.71 10.67
N LYS A 129 -16.19 -12.74 10.17
CA LYS A 129 -14.99 -12.64 11.00
C LYS A 129 -14.88 -11.28 11.66
N LEU A 130 -15.17 -10.20 10.94
CA LEU A 130 -15.12 -8.84 11.45
C LEU A 130 -16.15 -8.63 12.56
N SER A 131 -17.40 -9.03 12.31
CA SER A 131 -18.50 -8.98 13.27
C SER A 131 -18.17 -9.73 14.56
N LYS A 132 -17.67 -10.97 14.46
CA LYS A 132 -17.23 -11.75 15.62
C LYS A 132 -16.11 -11.05 16.41
N LEU A 133 -15.11 -10.49 15.73
CA LEU A 133 -14.01 -9.79 16.40
C LEU A 133 -14.48 -8.50 17.09
N GLN A 134 -15.36 -7.74 16.44
CA GLN A 134 -15.95 -6.51 17.01
C GLN A 134 -16.82 -6.85 18.24
N TYR A 135 -17.65 -7.89 18.16
CA TYR A 135 -18.43 -8.42 19.28
C TYR A 135 -17.52 -8.78 20.46
N LEU A 136 -16.46 -9.56 20.23
CA LEU A 136 -15.54 -9.96 21.29
C LEU A 136 -14.76 -8.78 21.89
N ASN A 137 -14.54 -7.71 21.11
CA ASN A 137 -13.84 -6.52 21.57
C ASN A 137 -14.72 -5.63 22.45
N ARG A 138 -16.03 -5.54 22.17
CA ARG A 138 -16.98 -4.71 22.93
C ARG A 138 -17.07 -5.13 24.41
N ASN A 139 -16.87 -6.41 24.68
CA ASN A 139 -16.92 -6.98 26.02
C ASN A 139 -15.60 -6.80 26.81
N LYS A 140 -14.62 -6.05 26.27
CA LYS A 140 -13.31 -5.84 26.91
C LYS A 140 -13.23 -4.45 27.51
N LYS A 141 -12.57 -4.36 28.68
CA LYS A 141 -12.24 -3.07 29.32
C LYS A 141 -11.41 -2.21 28.35
N ILE A 142 -11.96 -1.06 27.97
CA ILE A 142 -11.31 -0.09 27.09
C ILE A 142 -9.93 0.27 27.67
N GLY A 143 -8.93 0.38 26.79
CA GLY A 143 -7.55 0.70 27.18
C GLY A 143 -6.73 -0.47 27.74
N SER A 144 -7.36 -1.59 28.14
CA SER A 144 -6.64 -2.78 28.63
C SER A 144 -5.74 -3.39 27.54
N ALA A 145 -4.72 -4.14 27.96
CA ALA A 145 -3.83 -4.84 27.03
C ALA A 145 -4.60 -5.81 26.11
N ASN A 146 -5.64 -6.47 26.63
CA ASN A 146 -6.48 -7.38 25.87
C ASN A 146 -7.38 -6.64 24.85
N TRP A 147 -7.88 -5.45 25.20
CA TRP A 147 -8.61 -4.58 24.27
C TRP A 147 -7.70 -4.11 23.13
N LYS A 148 -6.48 -3.64 23.44
CA LYS A 148 -5.49 -3.23 22.42
C LYS A 148 -5.14 -4.38 21.47
N LYS A 149 -4.96 -5.59 22.00
CA LYS A 149 -4.71 -6.80 21.18
C LYS A 149 -5.89 -7.13 20.25
N ALA A 150 -7.13 -6.98 20.73
CA ALA A 150 -8.32 -7.23 19.94
C ALA A 150 -8.52 -6.17 18.84
N GLN A 151 -8.32 -4.89 19.15
CA GLN A 151 -8.33 -3.80 18.17
C GLN A 151 -7.29 -4.02 17.05
N LEU A 152 -6.09 -4.50 17.40
CA LEU A 152 -5.09 -4.84 16.40
C LEU A 152 -5.55 -5.95 15.45
N LYS A 153 -6.27 -6.97 15.96
CA LYS A 153 -6.84 -8.04 15.11
C LYS A 153 -7.90 -7.49 14.16
N ILE A 154 -8.76 -6.59 14.62
CA ILE A 154 -9.77 -5.92 13.80
C ILE A 154 -9.09 -5.09 12.71
N ALA A 155 -8.10 -4.27 13.07
CA ALA A 155 -7.32 -3.46 12.13
C ALA A 155 -6.65 -4.31 11.04
N LYS A 156 -6.10 -5.48 11.39
CA LYS A 156 -5.51 -6.41 10.40
C LYS A 156 -6.52 -6.93 9.39
N VAL A 157 -7.75 -7.20 9.80
CA VAL A 157 -8.81 -7.64 8.88
C VAL A 157 -9.20 -6.49 7.96
N HIS A 158 -9.39 -5.27 8.48
CA HIS A 158 -9.66 -4.10 7.65
C HIS A 158 -8.55 -3.83 6.63
N THR A 159 -7.29 -3.84 7.05
CA THR A 159 -6.14 -3.68 6.14
C THR A 159 -6.13 -4.77 5.07
N LYS A 160 -6.45 -6.02 5.41
CA LYS A 160 -6.55 -7.10 4.42
C LYS A 160 -7.64 -6.84 3.39
N VAL A 161 -8.83 -6.42 3.83
CA VAL A 161 -9.95 -6.06 2.92
C VAL A 161 -9.55 -4.91 1.99
N ALA A 162 -8.93 -3.86 2.54
CA ALA A 162 -8.47 -2.71 1.78
C ALA A 162 -7.39 -3.10 0.75
N ASN A 163 -6.40 -3.91 1.15
CA ASN A 163 -5.34 -4.37 0.25
C ASN A 163 -5.89 -5.21 -0.92
N ILE A 164 -6.88 -6.06 -0.67
CA ILE A 164 -7.54 -6.81 -1.76
C ILE A 164 -8.27 -5.87 -2.71
N ARG A 165 -8.96 -4.84 -2.19
CA ARG A 165 -9.62 -3.84 -3.04
C ARG A 165 -8.61 -3.06 -3.89
N HIS A 166 -7.51 -2.61 -3.28
CA HIS A 166 -6.44 -1.93 -4.00
C HIS A 166 -5.81 -2.82 -5.07
N ASP A 167 -5.54 -4.09 -4.78
CA ASP A 167 -4.98 -5.04 -5.76
C ASP A 167 -5.88 -5.17 -7.01
N VAL A 168 -7.19 -5.31 -6.82
CA VAL A 168 -8.13 -5.39 -7.95
C VAL A 168 -8.16 -4.08 -8.74
N LEU A 169 -8.18 -2.92 -8.07
CA LEU A 169 -8.11 -1.62 -8.74
C LEU A 169 -6.81 -1.45 -9.52
N HIS A 170 -5.67 -1.81 -8.93
CA HIS A 170 -4.37 -1.70 -9.59
C HIS A 170 -4.26 -2.61 -10.80
N LYS A 171 -4.81 -3.83 -10.74
CA LYS A 171 -4.88 -4.74 -11.90
C LYS A 171 -5.72 -4.15 -13.03
N LEU A 172 -6.89 -3.60 -12.71
CA LEU A 172 -7.74 -2.91 -13.70
C LEU A 172 -7.01 -1.72 -14.32
N THR A 173 -6.46 -0.80 -13.51
CA THR A 173 -5.79 0.38 -14.05
C THR A 173 -4.53 0.03 -14.83
N THR A 174 -3.79 -1.00 -14.42
CA THR A 174 -2.61 -1.49 -15.15
C THR A 174 -3.02 -2.08 -16.48
N TYR A 175 -4.11 -2.86 -16.52
CA TYR A 175 -4.65 -3.38 -17.76
C TYR A 175 -5.06 -2.26 -18.71
N LEU A 176 -5.81 -1.26 -18.22
CA LEU A 176 -6.24 -0.13 -19.04
C LEU A 176 -5.04 0.67 -19.59
N ALA A 177 -4.07 1.00 -18.73
CA ALA A 177 -2.91 1.79 -19.11
C ALA A 177 -2.00 1.10 -20.13
N LYS A 178 -1.88 -0.24 -20.06
CA LYS A 178 -1.06 -1.03 -20.98
C LYS A 178 -1.71 -1.23 -22.35
N ASN A 179 -3.03 -1.42 -22.39
CA ASN A 179 -3.70 -1.82 -23.63
C ASN A 179 -4.34 -0.66 -24.39
N HIS A 180 -4.68 0.46 -23.72
CA HIS A 180 -5.50 1.52 -24.32
C HIS A 180 -4.84 2.90 -24.31
N SER A 181 -5.01 3.65 -25.42
CA SER A 181 -4.48 5.02 -25.57
C SER A 181 -5.34 6.06 -24.89
N ILE A 182 -6.65 5.94 -25.08
CA ILE A 182 -7.70 6.83 -24.61
C ILE A 182 -8.71 5.98 -23.83
N VAL A 183 -9.03 6.41 -22.61
CA VAL A 183 -10.00 5.75 -21.74
C VAL A 183 -11.11 6.75 -21.47
N SER A 184 -12.32 6.45 -21.94
CA SER A 184 -13.54 7.18 -21.57
C SER A 184 -14.18 6.48 -20.37
N ILE A 185 -14.64 7.26 -19.40
CA ILE A 185 -15.25 6.74 -18.16
C ILE A 185 -16.69 7.24 -18.10
N GLU A 186 -17.61 6.31 -17.92
CA GLU A 186 -19.01 6.57 -17.65
C GLU A 186 -19.32 6.15 -16.20
N VAL A 187 -20.09 6.98 -15.48
CA VAL A 187 -20.42 6.80 -14.05
C VAL A 187 -21.92 6.95 -13.85
#